data_AF-A0A4R8RNR6-F1
#
_entry.id   AF-A0A4R8RNR6-F1
#
_cell.length_a   1.000
_cell.length_b   1.000
_cell.length_c   1.000
_cell.angle_alpha   90.00
_cell.angle_beta   90.00
_cell.angle_gamma   90.00
#
_symmetry.space_group_name_H-M   'P 1'
#
loop_
_entity.id
_entity.type
_entity.pdbx_description
1 polymer ?
#
loop_
_entity_poly.entity_id
_entity_poly.type
_entity_poly.pdbx_seq_one_letter_code
_entity_poly.pdbx_strand_id
1 'polypeptide(L)' 'MPVRDCPPPLDPFDDDSDEENLPRSNFSHKSFRTKQKLAKAQKQNRPIPQWIRLRTGNTIRYNAKRRHWRKTRLGI' A
#
# COMPACT_ATOMS: atom_id res chain seq x y z
N MET A 1 28.07 50.14 5.55
CA MET A 1 28.70 49.35 4.47
C MET A 1 27.78 48.18 4.13
N PRO A 2 27.61 47.82 2.85
CA PRO A 2 26.67 46.78 2.43
C PRO A 2 27.08 45.43 3.02
N VAL A 3 26.09 44.72 3.56
CA VAL A 3 26.21 43.32 3.97
C VAL A 3 26.66 42.55 2.73
N ARG A 4 27.87 42.00 2.78
CA ARG A 4 28.32 41.07 1.76
C ARG A 4 27.53 39.79 1.98
N ASP A 5 26.63 39.46 1.05
CA ASP A 5 26.06 38.13 0.97
C ASP A 5 27.23 37.13 0.87
N CYS A 6 27.40 36.33 1.91
CA CYS A 6 28.39 35.28 1.93
C CYS A 6 27.87 34.20 0.96
N PRO A 7 28.57 33.90 -0.15
CA PRO A 7 28.17 32.80 -1.01
C PRO A 7 28.23 31.50 -0.18
N PRO A 8 27.23 30.60 -0.27
CA PRO A 8 27.31 29.33 0.41
C PRO A 8 28.55 28.56 -0.08
N PRO A 9 29.26 27.84 0.80
CA PRO A 9 30.37 27.00 0.39
C PRO A 9 29.83 25.96 -0.61
N LEU A 10 30.47 25.85 -1.77
CA LEU A 10 30.31 24.69 -2.62
C LEU A 10 30.98 23.54 -1.89
N ASP A 11 30.19 22.59 -1.40
CA ASP A 11 30.70 21.38 -0.76
C ASP A 11 31.52 20.59 -1.81
N PRO A 12 32.82 20.30 -1.58
CA PRO A 12 33.68 19.63 -2.57
C PRO A 12 33.39 18.13 -2.81
N PHE A 13 32.20 17.64 -2.43
CA PHE A 13 31.81 16.23 -2.50
C PHE A 13 30.50 16.01 -3.29
N ASP A 14 30.19 16.89 -4.23
CA ASP A 14 29.24 16.58 -5.31
C ASP A 14 29.93 15.64 -6.33
N ASP A 15 30.15 14.39 -5.92
CA ASP A 15 30.40 13.27 -6.84
C ASP A 15 29.04 12.81 -7.38
N ASP A 16 28.59 13.51 -8.42
CA ASP A 16 27.26 13.42 -9.04
C ASP A 16 27.15 12.24 -10.03
N SER A 17 27.78 11.09 -9.75
CA SER A 17 27.83 9.96 -10.68
C SER A 17 27.53 8.65 -9.98
N ASP A 18 26.39 8.06 -10.34
CA ASP A 18 25.98 6.68 -10.07
C ASP A 18 25.09 6.39 -8.84
N GLU A 19 24.17 7.30 -8.47
CA GLU A 19 22.86 6.84 -7.96
C GLU A 19 21.95 6.47 -9.14
N GLU A 20 22.26 5.35 -9.81
CA GLU A 20 21.38 4.75 -10.82
C GLU A 20 20.04 4.32 -10.20
N ASN A 21 19.07 5.23 -10.29
CA ASN A 21 17.69 5.01 -10.72
C ASN A 21 17.13 3.58 -10.51
N LEU A 22 16.86 3.21 -9.26
CA LEU A 22 15.99 2.06 -8.98
C LEU A 22 14.62 2.33 -9.61
N PRO A 23 14.08 1.45 -10.48
CA PRO A 23 12.77 1.65 -11.07
C PRO A 23 11.75 1.68 -9.93
N ARG A 24 11.24 2.87 -9.61
CA ARG A 24 10.07 3.02 -8.76
C ARG A 24 8.95 2.28 -9.48
N SER A 25 8.65 1.05 -9.05
CA SER A 25 7.53 0.31 -9.60
C SER A 25 6.31 1.21 -9.42
N ASN A 26 5.79 1.75 -10.52
CA ASN A 26 4.64 2.65 -10.48
C ASN A 26 3.44 1.81 -10.05
N PHE A 27 3.22 1.70 -8.73
CA PHE A 27 2.12 0.92 -8.14
C PHE A 27 0.75 1.33 -8.69
N SER A 28 0.65 2.54 -9.26
CA SER A 28 -0.52 3.09 -9.93
C SER A 28 -0.92 2.32 -11.20
N HIS A 29 0.04 1.91 -12.02
CA HIS A 29 -0.25 1.27 -13.32
C HIS A 29 -0.33 -0.25 -13.17
N LYS A 30 -1.55 -0.75 -12.96
CA LYS A 30 -1.85 -2.19 -12.81
C LYS A 30 -2.63 -2.75 -14.00
N SER A 31 -2.36 -4.00 -14.37
CA SER A 31 -3.15 -4.74 -15.35
C SER A 31 -4.60 -4.96 -14.88
N PHE A 32 -5.52 -5.18 -15.82
CA PHE A 32 -6.93 -5.44 -15.51
C PHE A 32 -7.12 -6.67 -14.61
N ARG A 33 -6.39 -7.75 -14.88
CA ARG A 33 -6.42 -8.99 -14.07
C ARG A 33 -6.04 -8.72 -12.61
N THR A 34 -5.01 -7.92 -12.36
CA THR A 34 -4.60 -7.55 -10.99
C THR A 34 -5.67 -6.66 -10.34
N LYS A 35 -6.24 -5.69 -11.06
CA LYS A 35 -7.35 -4.85 -10.55
C LYS A 35 -8.57 -5.69 -10.15
N GLN A 36 -8.95 -6.68 -10.95
CA GLN A 36 -10.07 -7.56 -10.65
C GLN A 36 -9.83 -8.38 -9.38
N LYS A 37 -8.62 -8.93 -9.20
CA LYS A 37 -8.24 -9.63 -7.97
C LYS A 37 -8.29 -8.71 -6.74
N LEU A 38 -7.77 -7.49 -6.86
CA LEU A 38 -7.81 -6.50 -5.78
C LEU A 38 -9.24 -6.12 -5.39
N ALA A 39 -10.10 -5.87 -6.37
CA ALA A 39 -11.52 -5.56 -6.15
C ALA A 39 -12.25 -6.71 -5.46
N LYS A 40 -12.01 -7.96 -5.88
CA LYS A 40 -12.61 -9.14 -5.25
C LYS A 40 -12.12 -9.33 -3.81
N ALA A 41 -10.83 -9.15 -3.56
CA ALA A 41 -10.26 -9.22 -2.22
C ALA A 41 -10.84 -8.15 -1.29
N GLN A 42 -11.06 -6.93 -1.79
CA GLN A 42 -11.73 -5.87 -1.04
C GLN A 42 -13.20 -6.23 -0.73
N LYS A 43 -13.93 -6.79 -1.71
CA LYS A 43 -15.32 -7.20 -1.53
C LYS A 43 -15.48 -8.33 -0.51
N GLN A 44 -14.56 -9.28 -0.46
CA GLN A 44 -14.57 -10.40 0.50
C GLN A 44 -14.24 -9.98 1.94
N ASN A 45 -13.52 -8.87 2.12
CA ASN A 45 -13.03 -8.40 3.41
C ASN A 45 -14.10 -7.63 4.22
N ARG A 46 -15.31 -8.20 4.32
CA ARG A 46 -16.46 -7.60 5.00
C ARG A 46 -16.89 -8.44 6.21
N PRO A 47 -17.47 -7.81 7.26
CA PRO A 47 -18.04 -8.55 8.39
C PRO A 47 -19.26 -9.37 7.96
N ILE A 48 -19.61 -10.38 8.77
CA ILE A 48 -20.78 -11.22 8.52
C ILE A 48 -22.06 -10.39 8.79
N PRO A 49 -23.08 -10.47 7.91
CA PRO A 49 -24.38 -9.85 8.13
C PRO A 49 -25.06 -10.34 9.42
N GLN A 50 -25.76 -9.44 10.12
CA GLN A 50 -26.37 -9.75 11.42
C GLN A 50 -27.46 -10.82 11.32
N TRP A 51 -28.32 -10.79 10.29
CA TRP A 51 -29.41 -11.76 10.13
C TRP A 51 -28.91 -13.20 10.02
N ILE A 52 -27.69 -13.41 9.51
CA ILE A 52 -27.06 -14.75 9.45
C ILE A 52 -26.78 -15.27 10.87
N ARG A 53 -26.41 -14.39 11.81
CA ARG A 53 -26.17 -14.77 13.22
C ARG A 53 -27.46 -15.19 13.94
N LEU A 54 -28.61 -14.68 13.47
CA LEU A 54 -29.93 -14.96 14.02
C LEU A 54 -30.56 -16.23 13.44
N ARG A 55 -29.96 -16.82 12.40
CA ARG A 55 -30.46 -18.05 11.78
C ARG A 55 -30.25 -19.26 12.71
N THR A 56 -31.30 -20.04 12.93
CA THR A 56 -31.27 -21.25 13.76
C THR A 56 -30.24 -22.26 13.26
N GLY A 57 -29.52 -22.90 14.19
CA GLY A 57 -28.50 -23.91 13.87
C GLY A 57 -27.19 -23.37 13.29
N ASN A 58 -26.97 -22.05 13.31
CA ASN A 58 -25.73 -21.46 12.81
C ASN A 58 -24.64 -21.37 13.89
N THR A 59 -23.48 -21.98 13.63
CA THR A 59 -22.29 -21.93 14.49
C THR A 59 -21.35 -20.77 14.15
N ILE A 60 -21.53 -20.13 12.99
CA ILE A 60 -20.62 -19.11 12.46
C ILE A 60 -20.87 -17.76 13.15
N ARG A 61 -19.89 -17.27 13.92
CA ARG A 61 -19.99 -15.99 14.66
C ARG A 61 -19.27 -14.82 14.00
N TYR A 62 -18.13 -15.07 13.36
CA TYR A 62 -17.28 -14.06 12.72
C TYR A 62 -16.63 -14.60 11.44
N ASN A 63 -16.15 -13.71 10.58
CA ASN A 63 -15.45 -14.09 9.34
C ASN A 63 -13.98 -14.38 9.65
N ALA A 64 -13.62 -15.65 9.80
CA ALA A 64 -12.26 -16.08 10.09
C ALA A 64 -11.25 -15.75 8.98
N LYS A 65 -11.71 -15.60 7.72
CA LYS A 65 -10.86 -15.28 6.56
C LYS A 65 -10.74 -13.79 6.29
N ARG A 66 -11.28 -12.94 7.17
CA ARG A 66 -11.15 -11.49 7.08
C ARG A 66 -9.69 -11.08 7.24
N ARG A 67 -9.23 -10.12 6.45
CA ARG A 67 -7.81 -9.78 6.32
C ARG A 67 -7.52 -8.33 6.74
N HIS A 68 -6.40 -8.07 7.40
CA HIS A 68 -5.91 -6.71 7.62
C HIS A 68 -4.70 -6.43 6.73
N TRP A 69 -4.69 -5.29 6.03
CA TRP A 69 -3.69 -5.00 5.00
C TRP A 69 -2.27 -4.81 5.55
N ARG A 70 -2.12 -4.38 6.81
CA ARG A 70 -0.81 -4.29 7.47
C ARG A 70 -0.29 -5.63 7.98
N LYS A 71 -1.18 -6.60 8.28
CA LYS A 71 -0.79 -7.88 8.91
C LYS A 71 -0.46 -8.96 7.90
N THR A 72 -1.18 -9.03 6.77
CA THR A 72 -0.99 -10.09 5.77
C THR A 72 -1.06 -9.53 4.34
N ARG A 73 -0.13 -9.94 3.48
CA ARG A 73 -0.03 -9.53 2.07
C ARG A 73 -0.85 -10.47 1.16
N LEU A 74 -1.25 -9.99 -0.01
CA LEU A 74 -2.11 -10.73 -0.95
C LEU A 74 -1.36 -11.63 -1.94
N GLY A 75 -0.04 -11.48 -2.07
CA GLY A 75 0.80 -12.32 -2.94
C GLY A 75 0.36 -12.35 -4.41
N ILE A 76 0.08 -11.19 -4.99
CA ILE A 76 -0.42 -11.00 -6.37
C ILE A 76 0.37 -9.95 -7.11
#